data_AF-A0A8J7XUL1-F1
#
_entry.id   AF-A0A8J7XUL1-F1
#
_cell.length_a   1.000
_cell.length_b   1.000
_cell.length_c   1.000
_cell.angle_alpha   90.00
_cell.angle_beta   90.00
_cell.angle_gamma   90.00
#
_symmetry.space_group_name_H-M   'P 1'
#
loop_
_entity.id
_entity.type
_entity.pdbx_description
1 polymer ?
#
loop_
_entity_poly.entity_id
_entity_poly.type
_entity_poly.pdbx_seq_one_letter_code
_entity_poly.pdbx_strand_id
1 'polypeptide(L)'
;PDSSLYKFMGSDSDYRKYQAYFLLYYEGIKRAIERGQKRIYYGPTTYEFKGKIGCKREELFGLANLNNPVLHLGLKSYLTVSRLSGKKF
;
A
#
# COMPACT_ATOMS: atom_id res chain seq x y z
N PRO A 1 -18.73 6.78 0.33
CA PRO A 1 -17.83 5.64 0.05
C PRO A 1 -17.41 4.94 1.35
N ASP A 2 -17.52 3.61 1.41
CA ASP A 2 -17.22 2.81 2.61
C ASP A 2 -15.73 2.79 2.99
N SER A 3 -14.85 3.22 2.09
CA SER A 3 -13.39 3.24 2.30
C SER A 3 -12.74 4.54 1.81
N SER A 4 -11.57 4.83 2.38
CA SER A 4 -10.68 5.91 1.98
C SER A 4 -9.37 5.35 1.43
N LEU A 5 -8.87 5.93 0.35
CA LEU A 5 -7.54 5.66 -0.18
C LEU A 5 -6.65 6.87 0.12
N TYR A 6 -5.63 6.67 0.96
CA TYR A 6 -4.65 7.70 1.23
C TYR A 6 -3.66 7.75 0.06
N LYS A 7 -3.85 8.74 -0.84
CA LYS A 7 -2.93 8.97 -1.95
C LYS A 7 -1.69 9.70 -1.46
N PHE A 8 -0.56 9.40 -2.10
CA PHE A 8 0.76 9.89 -1.71
C PHE A 8 0.75 11.40 -1.44
N MET A 9 1.31 11.77 -0.30
CA MET A 9 1.60 13.15 0.03
C MET A 9 3.09 13.41 -0.15
N GLY A 10 3.43 14.42 -0.93
CA GLY A 10 4.73 15.06 -0.83
C GLY A 10 4.79 15.84 0.47
N SER A 11 5.90 15.72 1.20
CA SER A 11 6.19 16.55 2.36
C SER A 11 7.51 17.27 2.13
N ASP A 12 7.56 18.55 2.47
CA ASP A 12 8.81 19.30 2.54
C ASP A 12 9.83 18.57 3.42
N SER A 13 11.12 18.58 3.08
CA SER A 13 12.16 17.86 3.82
C SER A 13 12.28 18.27 5.29
N ASP A 14 11.90 19.51 5.63
CA ASP A 14 11.89 20.03 7.00
C ASP A 14 10.66 19.61 7.82
N TYR A 15 9.78 18.75 7.28
CA TYR A 15 8.56 18.27 7.97
C TYR A 15 8.80 17.76 9.39
N ARG A 16 10.01 17.30 9.71
CA ARG A 16 10.39 16.77 11.03
C ARG A 16 10.39 17.85 12.11
N LYS A 17 10.73 19.10 11.77
CA LYS A 17 10.78 20.23 12.72
C LYS A 17 9.40 20.56 13.26
N TYR A 18 8.36 20.37 12.45
CA TYR A 18 6.98 20.75 12.77
C TYR A 18 6.04 19.55 12.86
N GLN A 19 6.57 18.33 12.75
CA GLN A 19 5.83 17.07 12.78
C GLN A 19 4.68 16.97 11.76
N ALA A 20 4.72 17.77 10.69
CA ALA A 20 3.63 17.93 9.72
C ALA A 20 3.24 16.59 9.08
N TYR A 21 4.23 15.71 8.84
CA TYR A 21 3.99 14.37 8.31
C TYR A 21 3.00 13.58 9.17
N PHE A 22 3.11 13.62 10.50
CA PHE A 22 2.21 12.87 11.39
C PHE A 22 0.81 13.49 11.43
N LEU A 23 0.73 14.82 11.50
CA LEU A 23 -0.53 15.56 11.53
C LEU A 23 -1.39 15.28 10.31
N LEU A 24 -0.77 15.16 9.13
CA LEU A 24 -1.48 14.82 7.88
C LEU A 24 -2.16 13.46 7.93
N TYR A 25 -1.52 12.44 8.54
CA TYR A 25 -2.15 11.13 8.71
C TYR A 25 -3.33 11.20 9.69
N TYR A 26 -3.16 11.90 10.82
CA TYR A 26 -4.24 12.06 11.81
C TYR A 26 -5.45 12.81 11.25
N GLU A 27 -5.25 13.85 10.45
CA GLU A 27 -6.34 14.54 9.75
C GLU A 27 -7.07 13.61 8.77
N GLY A 28 -6.32 12.75 8.07
CA GLY A 28 -6.91 11.70 7.24
C GLY A 28 -7.77 10.71 8.03
N ILE A 29 -7.30 10.28 9.20
CA ILE A 29 -8.03 9.38 10.11
C ILE A 29 -9.30 10.05 10.61
N LYS A 30 -9.19 11.28 11.12
CA LYS A 30 -10.30 12.07 11.64
C LYS A 30 -11.40 12.21 10.58
N ARG A 31 -11.05 12.64 9.36
CA ARG A 31 -12.02 12.77 8.26
C ARG A 31 -12.68 11.46 7.90
N ALA A 32 -11.97 10.34 7.95
CA ALA A 32 -12.55 9.03 7.68
C ALA A 32 -13.56 8.61 8.74
N ILE A 33 -13.27 8.90 10.02
CA ILE A 33 -14.18 8.67 11.15
C ILE A 33 -15.43 9.54 11.01
N GLU A 34 -15.26 10.85 10.77
CA GLU A 34 -16.37 11.80 10.58
C GLU A 34 -17.30 11.40 9.42
N ARG A 35 -16.76 10.73 8.40
CA ARG A 35 -17.51 10.23 7.25
C ARG A 35 -18.06 8.82 7.44
N GLY A 36 -17.89 8.20 8.61
CA GLY A 36 -18.36 6.85 8.89
C GLY A 36 -17.70 5.77 8.03
N GLN A 37 -16.47 5.98 7.57
CA GLN A 37 -15.78 5.04 6.71
C GLN A 37 -15.20 3.88 7.53
N LYS A 38 -15.32 2.66 6.99
CA LYS A 38 -14.93 1.44 7.70
C LYS A 38 -13.43 1.12 7.56
N ARG A 39 -12.80 1.60 6.49
CA ARG A 39 -11.40 1.27 6.15
C ARG A 39 -10.64 2.45 5.56
N ILE A 40 -9.35 2.53 5.88
CA ILE A 40 -8.39 3.47 5.27
C ILE A 40 -7.22 2.66 4.71
N TYR A 41 -6.92 2.82 3.44
CA TYR A 41 -5.80 2.16 2.76
C TYR A 41 -4.63 3.13 2.64
N TYR A 42 -3.54 2.85 3.34
CA TYR A 42 -2.35 3.70 3.37
C TYR A 42 -1.26 3.29 2.36
N GLY A 43 -1.47 2.23 1.59
CA GLY A 43 -0.51 1.72 0.64
C GLY A 43 0.68 0.99 1.26
N PRO A 44 1.67 0.58 0.44
CA PRO A 44 2.58 -0.52 0.79
C PRO A 44 3.86 -0.11 1.55
N THR A 45 4.13 1.17 1.80
CA THR A 45 5.41 1.61 2.39
C THR A 45 5.29 1.95 3.89
N THR A 46 6.40 2.35 4.54
CA THR A 46 6.42 2.95 5.90
C THR A 46 5.70 2.13 6.99
N TYR A 47 5.88 0.81 6.96
CA TYR A 47 5.19 -0.15 7.83
C TYR A 47 5.31 0.13 9.33
N GLU A 48 6.49 0.51 9.82
CA GLU A 48 6.70 0.72 11.26
C GLU A 48 5.82 1.87 11.78
N PHE A 49 5.81 3.00 11.05
CA PHE A 49 4.97 4.13 11.38
C PHE A 49 3.48 3.78 11.27
N LYS A 50 3.08 3.14 10.17
CA LYS A 50 1.69 2.73 9.94
C LYS A 50 1.20 1.76 11.03
N GLY A 51 2.05 0.85 11.49
CA GLY A 51 1.75 -0.04 12.60
C GLY A 51 1.48 0.73 13.90
N LYS A 52 2.28 1.77 14.20
CA LYS A 52 2.09 2.62 15.39
C LYS A 52 0.77 3.39 15.40
N ILE A 53 0.21 3.72 14.23
CA ILE A 53 -1.12 4.35 14.11
C ILE A 53 -2.27 3.32 13.95
N GLY A 54 -2.00 2.03 14.20
CA GLY A 54 -3.01 0.97 14.22
C GLY A 54 -3.29 0.30 12.88
N CYS A 55 -2.49 0.57 11.83
CA CYS A 55 -2.64 -0.15 10.56
C CYS A 55 -2.21 -1.61 10.70
N LYS A 56 -2.93 -2.48 10.01
CA LYS A 56 -2.55 -3.89 9.84
C LYS A 56 -1.97 -4.10 8.46
N ARG A 57 -0.93 -4.94 8.37
CA ARG A 57 -0.41 -5.38 7.09
C ARG A 57 -1.37 -6.42 6.51
N GLU A 58 -1.88 -6.16 5.33
CA GLU A 58 -2.67 -7.12 4.56
C GLU A 58 -1.84 -7.61 3.37
N GLU A 59 -1.89 -8.91 3.09
CA GLU A 59 -1.29 -9.47 1.88
C GLU A 59 -2.10 -9.04 0.66
N LEU A 60 -1.41 -8.58 -0.36
CA LEU A 60 -2.01 -8.23 -1.65
C LEU A 60 -1.70 -9.34 -2.64
N PHE A 61 -2.70 -9.72 -3.42
CA PHE A 61 -2.57 -10.72 -4.47
C PHE A 61 -2.72 -10.03 -5.83
N GLY A 62 -1.76 -10.27 -6.73
CA GLY A 62 -1.80 -9.80 -8.10
C GLY A 62 -2.11 -10.94 -9.06
N LEU A 63 -2.89 -10.64 -10.10
CA LEU A 63 -3.09 -11.53 -11.24
C LEU A 63 -2.54 -10.87 -12.50
N ALA A 64 -1.70 -11.58 -13.23
CA ALA A 64 -1.20 -11.16 -14.53
C ALA A 64 -1.62 -12.19 -15.58
N ASN A 65 -2.32 -11.71 -16.62
CA ASN A 65 -2.73 -12.53 -17.76
C ASN A 65 -2.26 -11.88 -19.06
N LEU A 66 -1.84 -12.70 -20.02
CA LEU A 66 -1.34 -12.25 -21.32
C LEU A 66 -2.10 -13.00 -22.41
N ASN A 67 -2.64 -12.26 -23.38
CA ASN A 67 -3.41 -12.84 -24.47
C ASN A 67 -2.54 -13.62 -25.46
N ASN A 68 -1.26 -13.26 -25.59
CA ASN A 68 -0.32 -14.00 -26.43
C ASN A 68 0.14 -15.27 -25.69
N PRO A 69 -0.13 -16.48 -26.22
CA PRO A 69 0.20 -17.74 -25.54
C PRO A 69 1.68 -17.92 -25.24
N VAL A 70 2.57 -17.44 -26.12
CA VAL A 70 4.03 -17.55 -25.97
C VAL A 70 4.50 -16.66 -24.82
N LEU A 71 4.04 -15.41 -24.78
CA LEU A 71 4.38 -14.50 -23.68
C LEU A 71 3.78 -14.96 -22.35
N HIS A 72 2.56 -15.54 -22.38
CA HIS A 72 1.94 -16.11 -21.19
C HIS A 72 2.73 -17.30 -20.63
N LEU A 73 3.21 -18.19 -21.49
CA LEU A 73 4.06 -19.31 -21.09
C LEU A 73 5.40 -18.83 -20.51
N GLY A 74 5.99 -17.79 -21.10
CA GLY A 74 7.20 -17.14 -20.59
C GLY A 74 6.98 -16.54 -19.20
N LEU A 75 5.90 -15.78 -19.01
CA LEU A 75 5.51 -15.20 -17.72
C LEU A 75 5.28 -16.27 -16.66
N LYS A 76 4.54 -17.34 -16.99
CA LYS A 76 4.25 -18.44 -16.06
C LYS A 76 5.53 -19.13 -15.60
N SER A 77 6.41 -19.44 -16.56
CA SER A 77 7.72 -20.05 -16.26
C SER A 77 8.57 -19.17 -15.36
N TYR A 78 8.65 -17.86 -15.66
CA TYR A 78 9.39 -16.90 -14.85
C TYR A 78 8.86 -16.82 -13.41
N LEU A 79 7.53 -16.75 -13.24
CA LEU A 79 6.90 -16.72 -11.92
C LEU A 79 7.17 -18.00 -11.12
N THR A 80 7.11 -19.17 -11.77
CA THR A 80 7.44 -20.45 -11.13
C THR A 80 8.89 -20.49 -10.64
N VAL A 81 9.85 -20.08 -11.48
CA VAL A 81 11.28 -20.04 -11.11
C VAL A 81 11.52 -19.04 -9.99
N SER A 82 10.95 -17.83 -10.07
CA SER A 82 11.12 -16.81 -9.03
C SER A 82 10.56 -17.24 -7.67
N ARG A 83 9.43 -17.95 -7.69
CA ARG A 83 8.84 -18.54 -6.47
C ARG A 83 9.77 -19.58 -5.84
N LEU A 84 10.41 -20.44 -6.65
CA LEU A 84 11.39 -21.42 -6.19
C LEU A 84 12.68 -20.77 -5.67
N SER A 85 13.12 -19.67 -6.28
CA SER A 85 14.32 -18.94 -5.84
C SER A 85 14.10 -18.06 -4.61
N GLY A 86 12.94 -18.13 -3.96
CA GLY A 86 12.59 -17.32 -2.79
C GLY A 86 12.47 -15.82 -3.05
N LYS A 87 12.49 -15.39 -4.33
CA LYS A 87 12.24 -13.99 -4.70
C LYS A 87 10.75 -13.71 -4.54
N LYS A 88 10.39 -13.08 -3.43
CA LYS A 88 9.04 -12.56 -3.19
C LYS A 88 8.88 -11.26 -3.98
N PHE A 89 7.88 -11.24 -4.87
CA PHE A 89 7.35 -10.02 -5.48
C PHE A 89 6.25 -9.43 -4.60
#